data_AF-W7TKI6-F1
#
_entry.id   AF-W7TKI6-F1
#
_cell.length_a   1.000
_cell.length_b   1.000
_cell.length_c   1.000
_cell.angle_alpha   90.00
_cell.angle_beta   90.00
_cell.angle_gamma   90.00
#
_symmetry.space_group_name_H-M   'P 1'
#
loop_
_entity.id
_entity.type
_entity.pdbx_description
1 polymer ?
#
loop_
_entity_poly.entity_id
_entity_poly.type
_entity_poly.pdbx_seq_one_letter_code
_entity_poly.pdbx_strand_id
1 'polypeptide(L)'
;MSFSRGYCIFSAFITLFDNSMSLSLQLPRFCHAFLRFPGTNAGVSHAINLHKRAISTQGVTRCAATSRSAFDPEQARLFEEEQIVAVTFDDKPLKPISKRAGHENRKGPPLHRAFSVFLFDTQNRLLLQKRAPTKITFPNAWTNTCCSHPLWSEHELGDDRQDPVLGCKRAAIRKLEHELGIPISSLRHEDFIYMSRIHYISDSGAEWGEHEIDYILLARKDVVLTPNENEVSETRYVAAPELKAMMRRAELHRGESPEVILAEDAALGGAQGVGGRDPEQEDVRGHIYFTPWSRAIMERWLYTWWPDVGADMGKLEKHRDTARIHRIGRVD
;
A
#
# COMPACT_ATOMS: atom_id res chain seq x y z
N MET A 1 58.67 28.34 -12.63
CA MET A 1 58.29 28.63 -11.23
C MET A 1 56.88 28.07 -11.03
N SER A 2 56.69 26.75 -10.92
CA SER A 2 56.73 25.93 -9.69
C SER A 2 56.14 26.61 -8.47
N PHE A 3 54.96 26.16 -8.00
CA PHE A 3 54.88 25.37 -6.78
C PHE A 3 53.50 24.68 -6.69
N SER A 4 53.52 23.34 -6.73
CA SER A 4 52.41 22.49 -6.31
C SER A 4 52.51 22.24 -4.79
N ARG A 5 51.38 22.03 -4.13
CA ARG A 5 51.34 21.39 -2.81
C ARG A 5 50.32 20.26 -2.85
N GLY A 6 50.84 19.05 -2.96
CA GLY A 6 50.13 17.83 -2.61
C GLY A 6 50.19 17.61 -1.10
N TYR A 7 49.21 16.88 -0.57
CA TYR A 7 49.31 16.26 0.74
C TYR A 7 48.98 14.77 0.63
N CYS A 8 49.85 14.01 1.28
CA CYS A 8 50.01 12.57 1.21
C CYS A 8 48.87 11.79 1.86
N ILE A 9 48.65 10.64 1.23
CA ILE A 9 47.94 9.46 1.71
C ILE A 9 48.68 8.90 2.93
N PHE A 10 47.98 8.64 4.04
CA PHE A 10 48.45 7.75 5.10
C PHE A 10 47.55 6.52 5.15
N SER A 11 48.14 5.38 4.79
CA SER A 11 47.60 4.05 5.02
C SER A 11 48.05 3.60 6.41
N ALA A 12 47.12 3.11 7.23
CA ALA A 12 47.44 2.44 8.49
C ALA A 12 46.75 1.08 8.51
N PHE A 13 47.54 0.02 8.33
CA PHE A 13 47.22 -1.33 8.74
C PHE A 13 47.47 -1.46 10.24
N ILE A 14 46.46 -1.88 11.01
CA ILE A 14 46.64 -2.45 12.35
C ILE A 14 45.73 -3.67 12.47
N THR A 15 46.34 -4.83 12.68
CA THR A 15 45.68 -6.10 13.00
C THR A 15 45.77 -6.33 14.52
N LEU A 16 44.59 -6.55 15.12
CA LEU A 16 44.21 -7.26 16.36
C LEU A 16 45.24 -7.53 17.47
N PHE A 17 44.87 -7.19 18.71
CA PHE A 17 44.84 -8.14 19.85
C PHE A 17 43.85 -7.67 20.95
N ASP A 18 43.20 -8.64 21.58
CA ASP A 18 42.24 -8.58 22.68
C ASP A 18 42.59 -7.63 23.85
N ASN A 19 41.58 -6.97 24.41
CA ASN A 19 41.28 -7.12 25.84
C ASN A 19 39.93 -6.50 26.25
N SER A 20 39.24 -7.26 27.08
CA SER A 20 38.00 -6.97 27.79
C SER A 20 37.96 -5.60 28.48
N MET A 21 36.88 -4.84 28.26
CA MET A 21 36.33 -3.96 29.31
C MET A 21 34.80 -3.91 29.22
N SER A 22 34.19 -4.37 30.31
CA SER A 22 32.79 -4.20 30.69
C SER A 22 32.51 -2.71 30.92
N LEU A 23 31.49 -2.16 30.24
CA LEU A 23 30.91 -0.86 30.59
C LEU A 23 29.52 -1.08 31.22
N SER A 24 29.47 -0.88 32.54
CA SER A 24 28.26 -0.74 33.34
C SER A 24 27.71 0.67 33.17
N LEU A 25 26.49 0.81 32.67
CA LEU A 25 25.73 2.06 32.65
C LEU A 25 24.68 2.01 33.77
N GLN A 26 24.92 2.79 34.81
CA GLN A 26 24.00 3.02 35.93
C GLN A 26 22.88 3.98 35.52
N LEU A 27 21.63 3.55 35.73
CA LEU A 27 20.43 4.39 35.66
C LEU A 27 20.20 5.11 37.00
N PRO A 28 19.83 6.40 37.03
CA PRO A 28 19.47 7.08 38.26
C PRO A 28 18.06 6.71 38.74
N ARG A 29 17.98 6.45 40.05
CA ARG A 29 16.76 6.18 40.83
C ARG A 29 15.89 7.44 40.92
N PHE A 30 14.59 7.32 40.66
CA PHE A 30 13.60 8.31 41.06
C PHE A 30 12.72 7.77 42.19
N CYS A 31 12.54 8.62 43.20
CA CYS A 31 11.93 8.34 44.49
C CYS A 31 10.41 8.11 44.44
N HIS A 32 9.95 7.22 45.32
CA HIS A 32 8.58 7.13 45.80
C HIS A 32 8.15 8.42 46.50
N ALA A 33 6.96 8.92 46.18
CA ALA A 33 6.19 9.81 47.05
C ALA A 33 4.78 9.23 47.22
N PHE A 34 4.54 8.74 48.43
CA PHE A 34 3.24 8.35 48.97
C PHE A 34 2.46 9.62 49.36
N LEU A 35 1.21 9.74 48.92
CA LEU A 35 0.24 10.64 49.55
C LEU A 35 -1.03 9.85 49.86
N ARG A 36 -1.24 9.61 51.16
CA ARG A 36 -2.52 9.24 51.80
C ARG A 36 -3.17 10.52 52.31
N PHE A 37 -4.51 10.57 52.33
CA PHE A 37 -5.35 11.11 53.43
C PHE A 37 -6.86 10.86 53.13
N PRO A 38 -7.81 10.99 54.10
CA PRO A 38 -8.60 9.85 54.59
C PRO A 38 -10.14 10.05 54.62
N GLY A 39 -10.85 9.01 55.09
CA GLY A 39 -12.18 9.09 55.76
C GLY A 39 -13.40 8.85 54.87
N THR A 40 -14.51 8.23 55.28
CA THR A 40 -14.97 7.66 56.57
C THR A 40 -16.22 6.78 56.34
N ASN A 41 -16.52 6.00 57.37
CA ASN A 41 -17.46 4.88 57.60
C ASN A 41 -18.98 5.01 57.28
N ALA A 42 -19.57 3.80 57.34
CA ALA A 42 -20.91 3.38 57.80
C ALA A 42 -22.00 3.29 56.72
N GLY A 43 -22.81 2.24 56.62
CA GLY A 43 -23.01 1.03 57.42
C GLY A 43 -24.38 0.42 57.06
N VAL A 44 -24.71 -0.71 57.69
CA VAL A 44 -26.02 -1.36 57.85
C VAL A 44 -26.26 -2.64 57.03
N SER A 45 -26.27 -3.73 57.79
CA SER A 45 -26.74 -5.08 57.48
C SER A 45 -28.25 -5.16 57.27
N HIS A 46 -28.68 -6.04 56.36
CA HIS A 46 -29.86 -6.89 56.59
C HIS A 46 -29.65 -8.24 55.92
N ALA A 47 -29.64 -9.29 56.73
CA ALA A 47 -29.63 -10.68 56.30
C ALA A 47 -31.09 -11.15 56.15
N ILE A 48 -31.44 -11.70 54.99
CA ILE A 48 -32.61 -12.57 54.82
C ILE A 48 -32.14 -13.81 54.07
N ASN A 49 -32.26 -14.96 54.75
CA ASN A 49 -32.02 -16.29 54.21
C ASN A 49 -33.14 -16.67 53.23
N LEU A 50 -32.80 -17.10 52.01
CA LEU A 50 -33.63 -18.05 51.27
C LEU A 50 -32.77 -19.00 50.43
N HIS A 51 -32.89 -20.29 50.78
CA HIS A 51 -32.37 -21.45 50.05
C HIS A 51 -32.91 -21.51 48.61
N LYS A 52 -32.04 -21.76 47.62
CA LYS A 52 -32.05 -22.96 46.75
C LYS A 52 -31.16 -22.83 45.50
N ARG A 53 -30.46 -23.94 45.24
CA ARG A 53 -29.87 -24.42 43.96
C ARG A 53 -28.61 -23.72 43.46
N ALA A 54 -27.48 -24.37 43.78
CA ALA A 54 -26.24 -24.25 43.02
C ALA A 54 -26.44 -24.80 41.60
N ILE A 55 -26.28 -23.92 40.61
CA ILE A 55 -25.93 -24.31 39.24
C ILE A 55 -24.56 -23.69 39.01
N SER A 56 -23.56 -24.56 38.90
CA SER A 56 -22.18 -24.20 38.56
C SER A 56 -22.14 -23.74 37.11
N THR A 57 -22.22 -22.43 36.88
CA THR A 57 -21.76 -21.81 35.63
C THR A 57 -20.33 -21.34 35.84
N GLN A 58 -19.38 -22.18 35.45
CA GLN A 58 -18.01 -21.71 35.20
C GLN A 58 -18.09 -20.68 34.09
N GLY A 59 -18.01 -19.41 34.46
CA GLY A 59 -17.79 -18.30 33.54
C GLY A 59 -16.41 -18.50 32.92
N VAL A 60 -16.36 -19.14 31.75
CA VAL A 60 -15.18 -19.07 30.90
C VAL A 60 -15.16 -17.65 30.35
N THR A 61 -14.35 -16.79 30.97
CA THR A 61 -13.91 -15.55 30.35
C THR A 61 -13.08 -15.94 29.12
N ARG A 62 -13.73 -16.20 27.98
CA ARG A 62 -13.07 -16.21 26.69
C ARG A 62 -12.70 -14.76 26.39
N CYS A 63 -11.53 -14.35 26.88
CA CYS A 63 -10.73 -13.40 26.13
C CYS A 63 -10.53 -14.04 24.76
N ALA A 64 -11.33 -13.64 23.79
CA ALA A 64 -11.10 -13.98 22.40
C ALA A 64 -9.81 -13.27 22.02
N ALA A 65 -8.69 -13.95 22.24
CA ALA A 65 -7.47 -13.70 21.49
C ALA A 65 -7.91 -13.83 20.03
N THR A 66 -8.03 -12.70 19.36
CA THR A 66 -8.19 -12.64 17.91
C THR A 66 -7.06 -13.49 17.34
N SER A 67 -7.45 -14.62 16.75
CA SER A 67 -6.59 -15.49 16.00
C SER A 67 -5.86 -14.63 14.98
N ARG A 68 -4.58 -14.31 15.27
CA ARG A 68 -3.65 -13.78 14.29
C ARG A 68 -3.62 -14.82 13.18
N SER A 69 -4.30 -14.56 12.05
CA SER A 69 -3.94 -15.23 10.81
C SER A 69 -2.47 -14.92 10.64
N ALA A 70 -1.61 -15.93 10.79
CA ALA A 70 -0.20 -15.77 10.54
C ALA A 70 -0.08 -15.23 9.11
N PHE A 71 0.33 -13.97 8.98
CA PHE A 71 0.65 -13.40 7.67
C PHE A 71 1.57 -14.37 6.96
N ASP A 72 1.45 -14.47 5.64
CA ASP A 72 2.38 -15.25 4.84
C ASP A 72 3.82 -14.89 5.25
N PRO A 73 4.69 -15.87 5.58
CA PRO A 73 6.02 -15.58 6.14
C PRO A 73 6.86 -14.68 5.25
N GLU A 74 6.72 -14.79 3.93
CA GLU A 74 7.46 -13.97 2.97
C GLU A 74 6.91 -12.54 2.95
N GLN A 75 5.58 -12.36 2.97
CA GLN A 75 4.99 -11.02 3.14
C GLN A 75 5.46 -10.35 4.44
N ALA A 76 5.48 -11.09 5.55
CA ALA A 76 5.95 -10.56 6.83
C ALA A 76 7.44 -10.18 6.80
N ARG A 77 8.27 -11.02 6.17
CA ARG A 77 9.70 -10.76 6.00
C ARG A 77 9.96 -9.51 5.16
N LEU A 78 9.36 -9.43 3.96
CA LEU A 78 9.49 -8.26 3.08
C LEU A 78 9.00 -6.99 3.76
N PHE A 79 7.92 -7.07 4.53
CA PHE A 79 7.39 -5.93 5.26
C PHE A 79 8.33 -5.42 6.36
N GLU A 80 9.10 -6.30 7.01
CA GLU A 80 10.08 -5.90 8.02
C GLU A 80 11.41 -5.45 7.40
N GLU A 81 11.89 -6.13 6.35
CA GLU A 81 13.23 -5.95 5.81
C GLU A 81 13.33 -4.86 4.73
N GLU A 82 12.31 -4.67 3.88
CA GLU A 82 12.36 -3.68 2.80
C GLU A 82 12.49 -2.26 3.37
N GLN A 83 13.57 -1.57 3.01
CA GLN A 83 13.76 -0.16 3.33
C GLN A 83 13.22 0.70 2.19
N ILE A 84 12.24 1.55 2.48
CA ILE A 84 11.61 2.48 1.54
C ILE A 84 12.05 3.92 1.83
N VAL A 85 11.69 4.85 0.94
CA VAL A 85 12.16 6.23 0.98
C VAL A 85 11.18 7.12 1.73
N ALA A 86 11.50 7.50 2.97
CA ALA A 86 10.78 8.57 3.66
C ALA A 86 11.06 9.93 2.98
N VAL A 87 10.04 10.79 2.86
CA VAL A 87 10.17 12.06 2.14
C VAL A 87 9.53 13.24 2.88
N THR A 88 9.93 14.46 2.51
CA THR A 88 9.21 15.70 2.85
C THR A 88 7.94 15.86 2.03
N PHE A 89 7.08 16.83 2.38
CA PHE A 89 5.92 17.20 1.56
C PHE A 89 6.28 17.66 0.13
N ASP A 90 7.47 18.23 -0.06
CA ASP A 90 8.01 18.58 -1.39
C ASP A 90 8.75 17.42 -2.08
N ASP A 91 8.54 16.19 -1.61
CA ASP A 91 9.08 14.96 -2.20
C ASP A 91 10.63 14.94 -2.24
N LYS A 92 11.26 15.44 -1.18
CA LYS A 92 12.71 15.33 -0.97
C LYS A 92 13.02 14.12 -0.10
N PRO A 93 13.95 13.24 -0.50
CA PRO A 93 14.31 12.06 0.29
C PRO A 93 14.93 12.48 1.63
N LEU A 94 14.48 11.86 2.72
CA LEU A 94 14.93 12.14 4.08
C LEU A 94 15.86 11.03 4.60
N LYS A 95 15.35 9.80 4.66
CA LYS A 95 16.03 8.65 5.26
C LYS A 95 15.37 7.33 4.83
N PRO A 96 16.05 6.18 4.98
CA PRO A 96 15.39 4.89 4.90
C PRO A 96 14.41 4.74 6.07
N ILE A 97 13.28 4.10 5.81
CA ILE A 97 12.38 3.55 6.84
C ILE A 97 11.98 2.13 6.42
N SER A 98 11.77 1.22 7.36
CA SER A 98 11.21 -0.09 6.99
C SER A 98 9.80 0.09 6.46
N LYS A 99 9.39 -0.78 5.53
CA LYS A 99 8.04 -0.78 4.99
C LYS A 99 7.00 -0.85 6.10
N ARG A 100 7.21 -1.72 7.10
CA ARG A 100 6.38 -1.76 8.31
C ARG A 100 6.23 -0.42 9.00
N ALA A 101 7.34 0.25 9.31
CA ALA A 101 7.30 1.55 9.97
C ALA A 101 6.64 2.62 9.09
N GLY A 102 6.78 2.50 7.76
CA GLY A 102 6.12 3.35 6.77
C GLY A 102 4.60 3.28 6.77
N HIS A 103 4.03 2.17 7.21
CA HIS A 103 2.58 1.90 7.12
C HIS A 103 1.91 1.76 8.50
N GLU A 104 2.65 1.85 9.60
CA GLU A 104 2.11 1.71 10.96
C GLU A 104 1.28 2.95 11.34
N ASN A 105 -0.02 2.75 11.63
CA ASN A 105 -0.98 3.85 11.79
C ASN A 105 -1.16 4.35 13.24
N ARG A 106 -0.33 3.90 14.20
CA ARG A 106 -0.49 4.26 15.62
C ARG A 106 -0.46 5.77 15.90
N LYS A 107 0.22 6.54 15.05
CA LYS A 107 0.34 8.01 15.12
C LYS A 107 0.15 8.66 13.74
N GLY A 108 -0.48 7.94 12.80
CA GLY A 108 -0.41 8.22 11.37
C GLY A 108 0.88 7.67 10.75
N PRO A 109 0.84 7.08 9.54
CA PRO A 109 2.04 6.57 8.88
C PRO A 109 2.94 7.73 8.44
N PRO A 110 4.28 7.60 8.54
CA PRO A 110 5.19 8.63 8.06
C PRO A 110 5.13 8.74 6.53
N LEU A 111 5.22 9.97 6.01
CA LEU A 111 5.18 10.22 4.58
C LEU A 111 6.37 9.54 3.86
N HIS A 112 6.06 8.76 2.84
CA HIS A 112 7.06 8.05 2.03
C HIS A 112 6.71 8.09 0.54
N ARG A 113 7.70 7.79 -0.31
CA ARG A 113 7.51 7.76 -1.77
C ARG A 113 6.90 6.44 -2.20
N ALA A 114 5.99 6.49 -3.17
CA ALA A 114 5.36 5.34 -3.79
C ALA A 114 5.21 5.53 -5.31
N PHE A 115 4.75 4.49 -5.99
CA PHE A 115 4.33 4.55 -7.39
C PHE A 115 3.08 3.69 -7.65
N SER A 116 2.30 4.10 -8.65
CA SER A 116 1.12 3.42 -9.17
C SER A 116 1.24 3.25 -10.67
N VAL A 117 1.30 1.99 -11.13
CA VAL A 117 1.34 1.62 -12.55
C VAL A 117 -0.06 1.41 -13.11
N PHE A 118 -0.32 1.99 -14.28
CA PHE A 118 -1.47 1.71 -15.15
C PHE A 118 -0.96 1.15 -16.47
N LEU A 119 -1.00 -0.17 -16.62
CA LEU A 119 -0.55 -0.88 -17.81
C LEU A 119 -1.75 -1.20 -18.69
N PHE A 120 -1.67 -0.76 -19.95
CA PHE A 120 -2.65 -1.05 -20.98
C PHE A 120 -2.09 -2.07 -21.96
N ASP A 121 -2.95 -2.94 -22.49
CA ASP A 121 -2.58 -3.78 -23.61
C ASP A 121 -2.72 -3.05 -24.96
N THR A 122 -2.35 -3.71 -26.05
CA THR A 122 -2.50 -3.14 -27.40
C THR A 122 -3.96 -2.96 -27.81
N GLN A 123 -4.91 -3.61 -27.13
CA GLN A 123 -6.36 -3.46 -27.32
C GLN A 123 -6.96 -2.30 -26.49
N ASN A 124 -6.11 -1.50 -25.83
CA ASN A 124 -6.49 -0.36 -24.99
C ASN A 124 -7.36 -0.76 -23.79
N ARG A 125 -7.12 -1.95 -23.24
CA ARG A 125 -7.70 -2.45 -21.98
C ARG A 125 -6.68 -2.28 -20.87
N LEU A 126 -7.12 -1.78 -19.71
CA LEU A 126 -6.31 -1.61 -18.52
C LEU A 126 -6.19 -2.95 -17.77
N LEU A 127 -4.97 -3.33 -17.39
CA LEU A 127 -4.74 -4.44 -16.47
C LEU A 127 -5.00 -4.00 -15.02
N LEU A 128 -6.00 -4.60 -14.40
CA LEU A 128 -6.28 -4.49 -12.96
C LEU A 128 -5.78 -5.74 -12.23
N GLN A 129 -5.45 -5.56 -10.95
CA GLN A 129 -5.24 -6.67 -10.03
C GLN A 129 -6.21 -6.60 -8.84
N LYS A 130 -6.57 -7.76 -8.31
CA LYS A 130 -7.22 -7.90 -7.00
C LYS A 130 -6.17 -8.36 -6.01
N ARG A 131 -5.96 -7.56 -4.97
CA ARG A 131 -4.96 -7.82 -3.93
C ARG A 131 -5.28 -9.12 -3.21
N ALA A 132 -4.27 -9.96 -2.98
CA ALA A 132 -4.44 -11.21 -2.25
C ALA A 132 -5.04 -11.00 -0.84
N PRO A 133 -5.77 -11.98 -0.30
CA PRO A 133 -6.32 -11.91 1.04
C PRO A 133 -5.25 -11.83 2.15
N THR A 134 -4.02 -12.23 1.83
CA THR A 134 -2.83 -12.20 2.71
C THR A 134 -2.17 -10.82 2.80
N LYS A 135 -2.55 -9.85 1.96
CA LYS A 135 -1.99 -8.49 2.00
C LYS A 135 -2.31 -7.81 3.33
N ILE A 136 -1.31 -7.18 3.93
CA ILE A 136 -1.43 -6.44 5.20
C ILE A 136 -2.36 -5.24 5.04
N THR A 137 -2.17 -4.44 3.99
CA THR A 137 -3.04 -3.29 3.66
C THR A 137 -4.01 -3.66 2.53
N PHE A 138 -5.28 -3.29 2.71
CA PHE A 138 -6.37 -3.47 1.73
C PHE A 138 -6.45 -4.88 1.08
N PRO A 139 -6.55 -5.97 1.86
CA PRO A 139 -6.72 -7.31 1.29
C PRO A 139 -8.03 -7.40 0.49
N ASN A 140 -8.05 -8.21 -0.57
CA ASN A 140 -9.18 -8.42 -1.49
C ASN A 140 -9.66 -7.19 -2.29
N ALA A 141 -8.98 -6.05 -2.16
CA ALA A 141 -9.32 -4.86 -2.91
C ALA A 141 -8.84 -4.93 -4.36
N TRP A 142 -9.70 -4.53 -5.29
CA TRP A 142 -9.31 -4.21 -6.65
C TRP A 142 -8.47 -2.92 -6.69
N THR A 143 -7.46 -2.89 -7.54
CA THR A 143 -6.57 -1.75 -7.71
C THR A 143 -6.03 -1.71 -9.14
N ASN A 144 -5.30 -0.64 -9.48
CA ASN A 144 -4.58 -0.53 -10.73
C ASN A 144 -3.51 -1.63 -10.85
N THR A 145 -2.77 -1.66 -11.96
CA THR A 145 -1.90 -2.78 -12.33
C THR A 145 -0.93 -3.20 -11.23
N CYS A 146 -0.19 -2.26 -10.63
CA CYS A 146 0.76 -2.54 -9.57
C CYS A 146 1.02 -1.26 -8.77
N CYS A 147 1.09 -1.37 -7.45
CA CYS A 147 1.40 -0.25 -6.55
C CYS A 147 2.42 -0.71 -5.52
N SER A 148 3.51 0.05 -5.38
CA SER A 148 4.52 -0.25 -4.37
C SER A 148 5.46 0.94 -4.17
N HIS A 149 6.66 0.68 -3.69
CA HIS A 149 7.60 1.66 -3.20
C HIS A 149 8.96 1.50 -3.89
N PRO A 150 9.61 2.60 -4.29
CA PRO A 150 11.05 2.56 -4.53
C PRO A 150 11.78 2.26 -3.21
N LEU A 151 12.77 1.37 -3.29
CA LEU A 151 13.64 1.04 -2.17
C LEU A 151 14.67 2.14 -1.93
N TRP A 152 15.11 2.28 -0.68
CA TRP A 152 16.27 3.07 -0.31
C TRP A 152 17.55 2.36 -0.78
N SER A 153 17.81 2.42 -2.09
CA SER A 153 18.97 1.85 -2.76
C SER A 153 19.49 2.83 -3.81
N GLU A 154 20.78 2.77 -4.14
CA GLU A 154 21.36 3.63 -5.18
C GLU A 154 20.62 3.50 -6.52
N HIS A 155 20.19 2.28 -6.85
CA HIS A 155 19.47 2.00 -8.09
C HIS A 155 18.07 2.64 -8.13
N GLU A 156 17.31 2.63 -7.02
CA GLU A 156 15.91 3.08 -6.98
C GLU A 156 15.71 4.48 -6.35
N LEU A 157 16.77 5.10 -5.86
CA LEU A 157 16.80 6.53 -5.53
C LEU A 157 17.03 7.42 -6.76
N GLY A 158 17.40 6.84 -7.90
CA GLY A 158 17.74 7.55 -9.13
C GLY A 158 19.23 7.85 -9.27
N ASP A 159 19.64 8.30 -10.46
CA ASP A 159 21.05 8.62 -10.74
C ASP A 159 21.51 9.77 -9.82
N ASP A 160 22.65 9.59 -9.13
CA ASP A 160 23.16 10.44 -8.04
C ASP A 160 22.12 10.77 -6.96
N ARG A 161 21.12 9.90 -6.75
CA ARG A 161 19.97 10.08 -5.83
C ARG A 161 19.06 11.27 -6.19
N GLN A 162 19.08 11.72 -7.44
CA GLN A 162 18.40 12.95 -7.87
C GLN A 162 17.30 12.76 -8.93
N ASP A 163 17.19 11.58 -9.55
CA ASP A 163 16.08 11.26 -10.46
C ASP A 163 15.07 10.28 -9.83
N PRO A 164 14.11 10.77 -9.02
CA PRO A 164 13.12 9.89 -8.40
C PRO A 164 12.14 9.29 -9.41
N VAL A 165 11.98 9.88 -10.61
CA VAL A 165 11.12 9.31 -11.66
C VAL A 165 11.75 8.02 -12.19
N LEU A 166 13.04 8.06 -12.52
CA LEU A 166 13.79 6.88 -12.94
C LEU A 166 13.82 5.81 -11.84
N GLY A 167 13.99 6.23 -10.59
CA GLY A 167 13.91 5.36 -9.41
C GLY A 167 12.57 4.62 -9.31
N CYS A 168 11.45 5.34 -9.40
CA CYS A 168 10.11 4.74 -9.39
C CYS A 168 9.87 3.81 -10.58
N LYS A 169 10.36 4.14 -11.78
CA LYS A 169 10.24 3.26 -12.95
C LYS A 169 11.03 1.95 -12.79
N ARG A 170 12.24 2.01 -12.22
CA ARG A 170 13.04 0.82 -11.91
C ARG A 170 12.33 -0.05 -10.86
N ALA A 171 11.79 0.57 -9.82
CA ALA A 171 11.00 -0.12 -8.80
C ALA A 171 9.72 -0.75 -9.37
N ALA A 172 9.04 -0.07 -10.28
CA ALA A 172 7.87 -0.58 -10.98
C ALA A 172 8.18 -1.86 -11.78
N ILE A 173 9.30 -1.90 -12.51
CA ILE A 173 9.71 -3.11 -13.24
C ILE A 173 9.96 -4.29 -12.29
N ARG A 174 10.70 -4.06 -11.20
CA ARG A 174 10.93 -5.09 -10.16
C ARG A 174 9.62 -5.61 -9.59
N LYS A 175 8.67 -4.73 -9.30
CA LYS A 175 7.41 -5.11 -8.65
C LYS A 175 6.38 -5.72 -9.61
N LEU A 176 6.38 -5.33 -10.88
CA LEU A 176 5.60 -6.02 -11.91
C LEU A 176 6.08 -7.46 -12.12
N GLU A 177 7.39 -7.71 -12.01
CA GLU A 177 7.90 -9.08 -12.00
C GLU A 177 7.49 -9.83 -10.73
N HIS A 178 7.73 -9.25 -9.56
CA HIS A 178 7.42 -9.91 -8.30
C HIS A 178 5.91 -10.19 -8.09
N GLU A 179 5.01 -9.26 -8.44
CA GLU A 179 3.56 -9.43 -8.22
C GLU A 179 2.85 -10.14 -9.36
N LEU A 180 3.20 -9.83 -10.61
CA LEU A 180 2.47 -10.29 -11.79
C LEU A 180 3.25 -11.29 -12.66
N GLY A 181 4.50 -11.61 -12.30
CA GLY A 181 5.36 -12.51 -13.05
C GLY A 181 5.80 -11.98 -14.41
N ILE A 182 5.67 -10.67 -14.65
CA ILE A 182 6.06 -10.05 -15.93
C ILE A 182 7.60 -10.05 -16.00
N PRO A 183 8.25 -10.75 -16.95
CA PRO A 183 9.69 -10.87 -16.97
C PRO A 183 10.38 -9.51 -17.04
N ILE A 184 11.39 -9.25 -16.21
CA ILE A 184 12.14 -7.99 -16.20
C ILE A 184 12.68 -7.64 -17.60
N SER A 185 13.16 -8.63 -18.35
CA SER A 185 13.67 -8.45 -19.72
C SER A 185 12.60 -7.98 -20.73
N SER A 186 11.32 -8.11 -20.38
CA SER A 186 10.21 -7.69 -21.23
C SER A 186 9.83 -6.22 -21.03
N LEU A 187 10.39 -5.51 -20.05
CA LEU A 187 10.08 -4.10 -19.76
C LEU A 187 11.34 -3.26 -19.63
N ARG A 188 11.27 -2.01 -20.08
CA ARG A 188 12.32 -1.01 -19.87
C ARG A 188 11.71 0.24 -19.25
N HIS A 189 12.53 1.06 -18.60
CA HIS A 189 12.02 2.25 -17.89
C HIS A 189 11.47 3.31 -18.87
N GLU A 190 11.87 3.27 -20.14
CA GLU A 190 11.35 4.09 -21.24
C GLU A 190 9.96 3.65 -21.70
N ASP A 191 9.52 2.43 -21.39
CA ASP A 191 8.16 1.96 -21.69
C ASP A 191 7.11 2.66 -20.81
N PHE A 192 7.55 3.36 -19.74
CA PHE A 192 6.69 4.07 -18.81
C PHE A 192 6.69 5.58 -19.07
N ILE A 193 5.50 6.18 -19.10
CA ILE A 193 5.29 7.62 -19.08
C ILE A 193 4.93 8.03 -17.66
N TYR A 194 5.73 8.93 -17.08
CA TYR A 194 5.43 9.56 -15.80
C TYR A 194 4.45 10.71 -16.00
N MET A 195 3.25 10.58 -15.42
CA MET A 195 2.15 11.52 -15.63
C MET A 195 2.14 12.64 -14.59
N SER A 196 2.12 12.29 -13.31
CA SER A 196 2.01 13.25 -12.21
C SER A 196 2.28 12.58 -10.85
N ARG A 197 2.25 13.37 -9.77
CA ARG A 197 2.33 12.90 -8.39
C ARG A 197 1.06 13.25 -7.64
N ILE A 198 0.65 12.35 -6.76
CA ILE A 198 -0.43 12.60 -5.80
C ILE A 198 0.08 12.50 -4.38
N HIS A 199 -0.45 13.32 -3.48
CA HIS A 199 -0.26 13.18 -2.04
C HIS A 199 -1.59 12.74 -1.43
N TYR A 200 -1.59 11.58 -0.78
CA TYR A 200 -2.79 11.05 -0.14
C TYR A 200 -2.46 10.38 1.20
N ILE A 201 -3.47 10.26 2.03
CA ILE A 201 -3.47 9.45 3.25
C ILE A 201 -4.70 8.53 3.22
N SER A 202 -4.54 7.28 3.63
CA SER A 202 -5.64 6.32 3.67
C SER A 202 -5.47 5.30 4.78
N ASP A 203 -6.52 5.10 5.57
CA ASP A 203 -6.53 4.08 6.61
C ASP A 203 -6.87 2.70 6.02
N SER A 204 -6.16 1.67 6.48
CA SER A 204 -6.44 0.25 6.22
C SER A 204 -6.74 -0.47 7.53
N GLY A 205 -7.70 0.06 8.28
CA GLY A 205 -8.03 -0.40 9.64
C GLY A 205 -7.27 0.38 10.72
N ALA A 206 -7.30 -0.15 11.95
CA ALA A 206 -6.75 0.57 13.12
C ALA A 206 -5.22 0.54 13.20
N GLU A 207 -4.58 -0.50 12.66
CA GLU A 207 -3.13 -0.72 12.82
C GLU A 207 -2.31 -0.23 11.63
N TRP A 208 -2.90 -0.19 10.43
CA TRP A 208 -2.19 0.03 9.17
C TRP A 208 -2.84 1.11 8.32
N GLY A 209 -2.04 1.82 7.54
CA GLY A 209 -2.48 2.84 6.61
C GLY A 209 -1.39 3.21 5.61
N GLU A 210 -1.73 4.09 4.70
CA GLU A 210 -0.86 4.63 3.64
C GLU A 210 -0.75 6.14 3.83
N HIS A 211 0.45 6.69 3.64
CA HIS A 211 0.69 8.13 3.58
C HIS A 211 1.82 8.39 2.59
N GLU A 212 1.44 8.76 1.37
CA GLU A 212 2.34 8.62 0.22
C GLU A 212 2.40 9.86 -0.67
N ILE A 213 3.59 10.13 -1.20
CA ILE A 213 3.76 10.82 -2.50
C ILE A 213 3.85 9.75 -3.58
N ASP A 214 2.76 9.53 -4.29
CA ASP A 214 2.60 8.45 -5.26
C ASP A 214 2.78 8.94 -6.70
N TYR A 215 3.72 8.30 -7.40
CA TYR A 215 4.07 8.56 -8.80
C TYR A 215 3.16 7.77 -9.74
N ILE A 216 2.40 8.47 -10.57
CA ILE A 216 1.52 7.84 -11.56
C ILE A 216 2.31 7.51 -12.83
N LEU A 217 2.45 6.22 -13.12
CA LEU A 217 3.18 5.69 -14.27
C LEU A 217 2.22 4.98 -15.22
N LEU A 218 2.22 5.35 -16.50
CA LEU A 218 1.43 4.67 -17.54
C LEU A 218 2.36 3.88 -18.47
N ALA A 219 1.96 2.67 -18.83
CA ALA A 219 2.63 1.86 -19.84
C ALA A 219 1.60 1.27 -20.80
N ARG A 220 1.99 1.01 -22.05
CA ARG A 220 1.16 0.27 -23.00
C ARG A 220 1.98 -0.85 -23.64
N LYS A 221 1.68 -2.09 -23.29
CA LYS A 221 2.42 -3.27 -23.72
C LYS A 221 1.61 -4.55 -23.50
N ASP A 222 1.68 -5.47 -24.46
CA ASP A 222 1.19 -6.82 -24.24
C ASP A 222 2.21 -7.59 -23.40
N VAL A 223 1.74 -8.18 -22.30
CA VAL A 223 2.59 -8.88 -21.32
C VAL A 223 2.04 -10.27 -21.02
N VAL A 224 2.97 -11.18 -20.71
CA VAL A 224 2.64 -12.50 -20.17
C VAL A 224 2.58 -12.40 -18.66
N LEU A 225 1.51 -12.92 -18.06
CA LEU A 225 1.28 -12.88 -16.62
C LEU A 225 1.54 -14.26 -16.01
N THR A 226 2.21 -14.28 -14.86
CA THR A 226 2.30 -15.43 -13.96
C THR A 226 2.19 -14.89 -12.53
N PRO A 227 0.98 -14.48 -12.11
CA PRO A 227 0.81 -13.75 -10.85
C PRO A 227 1.27 -14.54 -9.64
N ASN A 228 1.87 -13.85 -8.68
CA ASN A 228 2.21 -14.42 -7.38
C ASN A 228 0.95 -14.43 -6.51
N GLU A 229 0.45 -15.62 -6.17
CA GLU A 229 -0.79 -15.80 -5.39
C GLU A 229 -0.73 -15.16 -3.99
N ASN A 230 0.47 -14.97 -3.44
CA ASN A 230 0.66 -14.27 -2.16
C ASN A 230 0.47 -12.74 -2.28
N GLU A 231 0.49 -12.21 -3.50
CA GLU A 231 0.38 -10.77 -3.80
C GLU A 231 -0.95 -10.44 -4.48
N VAL A 232 -1.38 -11.30 -5.41
CA VAL A 232 -2.50 -11.08 -6.32
C VAL A 232 -3.39 -12.31 -6.36
N SER A 233 -4.67 -12.16 -6.02
CA SER A 233 -5.64 -13.26 -6.12
C SER A 233 -6.33 -13.34 -7.49
N GLU A 234 -6.36 -12.24 -8.24
CA GLU A 234 -7.07 -12.16 -9.52
C GLU A 234 -6.50 -11.04 -10.38
N THR A 235 -6.52 -11.20 -11.71
CA THR A 235 -6.15 -10.16 -12.67
C THR A 235 -7.22 -10.01 -13.73
N ARG A 236 -7.48 -8.80 -14.20
CA ARG A 236 -8.47 -8.56 -15.25
C ARG A 236 -8.07 -7.43 -16.18
N TYR A 237 -8.11 -7.68 -17.48
CA TYR A 237 -8.09 -6.63 -18.49
C TYR A 237 -9.50 -6.05 -18.67
N VAL A 238 -9.64 -4.74 -18.58
CA VAL A 238 -10.92 -4.05 -18.71
C VAL A 238 -10.84 -2.88 -19.69
N ALA A 239 -11.84 -2.75 -20.56
CA ALA A 239 -12.08 -1.54 -21.33
C ALA A 239 -12.69 -0.43 -20.43
N ALA A 240 -12.63 0.82 -20.89
CA ALA A 240 -13.15 1.95 -20.11
C ALA A 240 -14.63 1.80 -19.66
N PRO A 241 -15.57 1.30 -20.49
CA PRO A 241 -16.95 1.08 -20.04
C PRO A 241 -17.06 0.00 -18.96
N GLU A 242 -16.23 -1.04 -19.02
CA GLU A 242 -16.22 -2.14 -18.04
C GLU A 242 -15.66 -1.67 -16.69
N LEU A 243 -14.57 -0.90 -16.70
CA LEU A 243 -14.05 -0.27 -15.47
C LEU A 243 -15.10 0.63 -14.84
N LYS A 244 -15.80 1.45 -15.64
CA LYS A 244 -16.86 2.33 -15.14
C LYS A 244 -18.00 1.56 -14.49
N ALA A 245 -18.40 0.43 -15.08
CA ALA A 245 -19.40 -0.46 -14.50
C ALA A 245 -18.90 -1.09 -13.17
N MET A 246 -17.66 -1.56 -13.11
CA MET A 246 -17.06 -2.09 -11.88
C MET A 246 -17.01 -1.05 -10.76
N MET A 247 -16.61 0.19 -11.07
CA MET A 247 -16.54 1.28 -10.10
C MET A 247 -17.93 1.68 -9.58
N ARG A 248 -18.95 1.71 -10.46
CA ARG A 248 -20.35 1.94 -10.07
C ARG A 248 -20.87 0.84 -9.13
N ARG A 249 -20.62 -0.43 -9.45
CA ARG A 249 -20.98 -1.55 -8.55
C ARG A 249 -20.29 -1.45 -7.19
N ALA A 250 -19.06 -0.94 -7.15
CA ALA A 250 -18.36 -0.71 -5.89
C ALA A 250 -18.95 0.44 -5.04
N GLU A 251 -19.69 1.37 -5.64
CA GLU A 251 -20.40 2.46 -4.93
C GLU A 251 -21.69 1.98 -4.28
N LEU A 252 -22.49 1.19 -4.99
CA LEU A 252 -23.81 0.74 -4.54
C LEU A 252 -23.73 -0.07 -3.24
N HIS A 253 -22.64 -0.83 -3.06
CA HIS A 253 -22.40 -1.61 -1.85
C HIS A 253 -21.95 -0.80 -0.63
N ARG A 254 -21.74 0.51 -0.75
CA ARG A 254 -21.52 1.41 0.40
C ARG A 254 -22.82 1.94 1.01
N GLY A 255 -24.01 1.61 0.47
CA GLY A 255 -25.25 2.16 1.00
C GLY A 255 -26.61 1.61 0.55
N GLU A 256 -26.73 0.66 -0.39
CA GLU A 256 -28.04 0.20 -0.89
C GLU A 256 -28.22 -1.33 -0.91
N SER A 257 -29.48 -1.77 -0.86
CA SER A 257 -29.85 -3.19 -0.83
C SER A 257 -29.65 -3.87 -2.20
N PRO A 258 -29.32 -5.18 -2.23
CA PRO A 258 -28.96 -5.92 -3.47
C PRO A 258 -29.99 -5.90 -4.60
N GLU A 259 -31.27 -5.66 -4.29
CA GLU A 259 -32.39 -5.75 -5.22
C GLU A 259 -32.42 -4.61 -6.26
N VAL A 260 -31.87 -3.45 -5.94
CA VAL A 260 -31.80 -2.29 -6.86
C VAL A 260 -30.73 -2.51 -7.95
N ILE A 261 -29.64 -3.19 -7.59
CA ILE A 261 -28.45 -3.40 -8.44
C ILE A 261 -28.78 -4.31 -9.64
N LEU A 262 -29.55 -5.37 -9.41
CA LEU A 262 -29.91 -6.34 -10.45
C LEU A 262 -30.88 -5.78 -11.51
N ALA A 263 -31.71 -4.79 -11.13
CA ALA A 263 -32.70 -4.21 -12.02
C ALA A 263 -32.07 -3.29 -13.09
N GLU A 264 -30.96 -2.62 -12.78
CA GLU A 264 -30.31 -1.69 -13.71
C GLU A 264 -29.31 -2.38 -14.66
N ASP A 265 -28.67 -3.45 -14.22
CA ASP A 265 -27.79 -4.25 -15.06
C ASP A 265 -28.55 -4.94 -16.22
N ALA A 266 -29.84 -5.27 -16.00
CA ALA A 266 -30.74 -5.73 -17.05
C ALA A 266 -31.09 -4.63 -18.08
N ALA A 267 -31.05 -3.36 -17.68
CA ALA A 267 -31.35 -2.23 -18.57
C ALA A 267 -30.17 -1.82 -19.46
N LEU A 268 -28.93 -2.17 -19.09
CA LEU A 268 -27.71 -1.85 -19.84
C LEU A 268 -27.25 -2.99 -20.78
N GLY A 269 -27.81 -4.19 -20.65
CA GLY A 269 -27.44 -5.40 -21.39
C GLY A 269 -28.05 -5.50 -22.79
N GLY A 270 -27.79 -4.53 -23.66
CA GLY A 270 -28.22 -4.52 -25.07
C GLY A 270 -27.09 -4.78 -26.07
N ALA A 271 -26.31 -5.86 -25.91
CA ALA A 271 -25.43 -6.37 -26.97
C ALA A 271 -25.11 -7.86 -26.72
N GLN A 272 -25.67 -8.73 -27.55
CA GLN A 272 -25.26 -10.14 -27.64
C GLN A 272 -23.95 -10.24 -28.45
N GLY A 273 -22.99 -11.05 -27.97
CA GLY A 273 -21.81 -11.39 -28.78
C GLY A 273 -20.65 -12.07 -28.05
N VAL A 274 -20.85 -13.33 -27.65
CA VAL A 274 -19.88 -14.45 -27.55
C VAL A 274 -18.62 -14.29 -26.67
N GLY A 275 -18.59 -15.06 -25.57
CA GLY A 275 -17.40 -15.37 -24.74
C GLY A 275 -17.81 -15.56 -23.28
N GLY A 276 -17.75 -16.79 -22.78
CA GLY A 276 -18.37 -17.24 -21.52
C GLY A 276 -18.16 -16.30 -20.33
N ARG A 277 -19.25 -15.90 -19.69
CA ARG A 277 -19.24 -15.37 -18.33
C ARG A 277 -19.07 -16.55 -17.39
N ASP A 278 -17.90 -16.66 -16.77
CA ASP A 278 -17.66 -17.61 -15.69
C ASP A 278 -18.31 -17.03 -14.41
N PRO A 279 -19.35 -17.67 -13.81
CA PRO A 279 -20.07 -17.11 -12.67
C PRO A 279 -19.35 -17.28 -11.31
N GLU A 280 -18.14 -17.84 -11.27
CA GLU A 280 -17.51 -18.30 -10.01
C GLU A 280 -16.50 -17.32 -9.36
N GLN A 281 -16.52 -16.02 -9.70
CA GLN A 281 -15.54 -15.04 -9.15
C GLN A 281 -16.19 -13.88 -8.37
N GLU A 282 -17.31 -14.13 -7.73
CA GLU A 282 -17.88 -13.20 -6.75
C GLU A 282 -17.41 -13.59 -5.35
N ASP A 283 -17.03 -12.61 -4.52
CA ASP A 283 -16.91 -12.88 -3.09
C ASP A 283 -18.27 -13.38 -2.57
N VAL A 284 -18.30 -13.97 -1.38
CA VAL A 284 -19.50 -14.60 -0.80
C VAL A 284 -20.72 -13.62 -0.66
N ARG A 285 -20.59 -12.34 -1.07
CA ARG A 285 -21.61 -11.30 -1.08
C ARG A 285 -21.64 -10.40 -2.35
N GLY A 286 -20.87 -10.69 -3.41
CA GLY A 286 -20.82 -9.88 -4.64
C GLY A 286 -20.20 -8.48 -4.49
N HIS A 287 -19.44 -8.19 -3.43
CA HIS A 287 -18.94 -6.84 -3.15
C HIS A 287 -17.63 -6.53 -3.87
N ILE A 288 -17.66 -5.57 -4.81
CA ILE A 288 -16.45 -5.00 -5.41
C ILE A 288 -15.98 -3.84 -4.53
N TYR A 289 -14.72 -3.84 -4.12
CA TYR A 289 -14.09 -2.72 -3.42
C TYR A 289 -12.82 -2.33 -4.16
N PHE A 290 -12.67 -1.03 -4.47
CA PHE A 290 -11.44 -0.47 -5.00
C PHE A 290 -10.63 0.22 -3.90
N THR A 291 -9.31 0.04 -3.98
CA THR A 291 -8.35 0.80 -3.17
C THR A 291 -8.55 2.33 -3.35
N PRO A 292 -8.42 3.14 -2.28
CA PRO A 292 -8.78 4.56 -2.34
C PRO A 292 -7.97 5.39 -3.34
N TRP A 293 -6.67 5.15 -3.47
CA TRP A 293 -5.80 5.87 -4.41
C TRP A 293 -6.14 5.53 -5.86
N SER A 294 -6.26 4.24 -6.20
CA SER A 294 -6.58 3.78 -7.54
C SER A 294 -7.90 4.38 -8.01
N ARG A 295 -8.92 4.34 -7.14
CA ARG A 295 -10.22 4.94 -7.41
C ARG A 295 -10.10 6.44 -7.68
N ALA A 296 -9.38 7.17 -6.83
CA ALA A 296 -9.22 8.61 -6.98
C ALA A 296 -8.49 8.98 -8.29
N ILE A 297 -7.45 8.23 -8.68
CA ILE A 297 -6.73 8.45 -9.94
C ILE A 297 -7.66 8.16 -11.14
N MET A 298 -8.41 7.05 -11.07
CA MET A 298 -9.34 6.64 -12.12
C MET A 298 -10.42 7.68 -12.37
N GLU A 299 -11.10 8.14 -11.31
CA GLU A 299 -12.18 9.13 -11.39
C GLU A 299 -11.70 10.51 -11.86
N ARG A 300 -10.53 10.94 -11.39
CA ARG A 300 -10.04 12.30 -11.67
C ARG A 300 -9.42 12.44 -13.05
N TRP A 301 -8.70 11.42 -13.52
CA TRP A 301 -7.84 11.60 -14.68
C TRP A 301 -7.85 10.44 -15.68
N LEU A 302 -7.94 9.19 -15.23
CA LEU A 302 -7.70 8.05 -16.13
C LEU A 302 -8.67 8.02 -17.32
N TYR A 303 -9.95 8.31 -17.10
CA TYR A 303 -10.94 8.38 -18.19
C TYR A 303 -10.63 9.47 -19.22
N THR A 304 -9.98 10.56 -18.81
CA THR A 304 -9.54 11.64 -19.70
C THR A 304 -8.28 11.24 -20.48
N TRP A 305 -7.39 10.44 -19.87
CA TRP A 305 -6.17 9.94 -20.51
C TRP A 305 -6.44 8.77 -21.49
N TRP A 306 -7.44 7.94 -21.20
CA TRP A 306 -7.74 6.68 -21.89
C TRP A 306 -7.82 6.79 -23.43
N PRO A 307 -8.48 7.81 -24.03
CA PRO A 307 -8.53 7.94 -25.48
C PRO A 307 -7.16 8.16 -26.11
N ASP A 308 -6.28 8.91 -25.43
CA ASP A 308 -4.94 9.20 -25.93
C ASP A 308 -4.00 8.00 -25.76
N VAL A 309 -4.14 7.21 -24.67
CA VAL A 309 -3.44 5.92 -24.52
C VAL A 309 -3.69 5.00 -25.73
N GLY A 310 -4.96 4.88 -26.13
CA GLY A 310 -5.37 4.01 -27.23
C GLY A 310 -4.87 4.49 -28.59
N ALA A 311 -4.86 5.80 -28.81
CA ALA A 311 -4.43 6.40 -30.06
C ALA A 311 -2.90 6.39 -30.23
N ASP A 312 -2.19 6.99 -29.28
CA ASP A 312 -0.74 7.15 -29.30
C ASP A 312 -0.27 7.65 -27.92
N MET A 313 0.58 6.87 -27.25
CA MET A 313 1.14 7.21 -25.93
C MET A 313 1.83 8.58 -25.91
N GLY A 314 2.38 9.06 -27.04
CA GLY A 314 2.98 10.40 -27.15
C GLY A 314 1.98 11.55 -26.96
N LYS A 315 0.68 11.32 -27.22
CA LYS A 315 -0.38 12.31 -26.99
C LYS A 315 -0.68 12.56 -25.52
N LEU A 316 -0.18 11.71 -24.62
CA LEU A 316 -0.30 11.91 -23.18
C LEU A 316 0.47 13.14 -22.67
N GLU A 317 1.44 13.66 -23.44
CA GLU A 317 2.26 14.80 -23.03
C GLU A 317 1.42 16.00 -22.59
N LYS A 318 0.30 16.26 -23.29
CA LYS A 318 -0.62 17.38 -22.97
C LYS A 318 -1.33 17.24 -21.61
N HIS A 319 -1.34 16.04 -21.03
CA HIS A 319 -2.00 15.73 -19.75
C HIS A 319 -1.03 15.65 -18.58
N ARG A 320 0.29 15.68 -18.83
CA ARG A 320 1.30 15.54 -17.78
C ARG A 320 1.34 16.79 -16.90
N ASP A 321 1.32 16.60 -15.59
CA ASP A 321 1.61 17.65 -14.60
C ASP A 321 2.73 17.15 -13.70
N THR A 322 3.96 17.38 -14.13
CA THR A 322 5.17 16.92 -13.43
C THR A 322 5.62 17.91 -12.35
N ALA A 323 5.13 19.15 -12.40
CA ALA A 323 5.53 20.24 -11.51
C ALA A 323 4.79 20.19 -10.17
N ARG A 324 3.52 19.75 -10.17
CA ARG A 324 2.68 19.75 -8.97
C ARG A 324 2.62 18.38 -8.29
N ILE A 325 2.28 18.43 -7.00
CA ILE A 325 1.86 17.26 -6.22
C ILE A 325 0.38 17.48 -5.89
N HIS A 326 -0.50 16.67 -6.47
CA HIS A 326 -1.95 16.82 -6.31
C HIS A 326 -2.42 16.19 -5.00
N ARG A 327 -3.03 16.99 -4.12
CA ARG A 327 -3.60 16.48 -2.87
C ARG A 327 -4.92 15.74 -3.10
N ILE A 328 -5.05 14.56 -2.49
CA ILE A 328 -6.28 13.75 -2.51
C ILE A 328 -6.79 13.57 -1.09
N GLY A 329 -7.99 14.10 -0.81
CA GLY A 329 -8.58 14.06 0.52
C GLY A 329 -8.00 15.12 1.46
N ARG A 330 -8.23 14.95 2.77
CA ARG A 330 -7.60 15.75 3.81
C ARG A 330 -6.25 15.12 4.14
N VAL A 331 -5.18 15.85 3.89
CA VAL A 331 -3.78 15.39 4.04
C VAL A 331 -3.00 16.29 5.03
N ASP A 332 -3.73 17.02 5.88
CA ASP A 332 -3.22 18.05 6.79
C ASP A 332 -3.34 17.61 8.25
#